data_AF-A0A2N5JQ82-F1
#
_entry.id   AF-A0A2N5JQ82-F1
#
_cell.length_a   1.000
_cell.length_b   1.000
_cell.length_c   1.000
_cell.angle_alpha   90.00
_cell.angle_beta   90.00
_cell.angle_gamma   90.00
#
_symmetry.space_group_name_H-M   'P 1'
#
loop_
_entity.id
_entity.type
_entity.pdbx_description
1 polymer ?
#
loop_
_entity_poly.entity_id
_entity_poly.type
_entity_poly.pdbx_seq_one_letter_code
_entity_poly.pdbx_strand_id
1 'polypeptide(L)'
;MPELDLAVIEFNDQKFYDAHEILELLWQEAPQEERNFYQGLLQIAAGFYHLQQNNENGAKILIGEGIYRLKNTPIVIWTWIWPP
;
A
#
# COMPACT_ATOMS: atom_id res chain seq x y z
N MET A 1 -9.45 9.41 -5.51
CA MET A 1 -9.77 8.12 -6.14
C MET A 1 -10.67 7.38 -5.17
N PRO A 2 -11.96 7.21 -5.47
CA PRO A 2 -12.90 6.56 -4.56
C PRO A 2 -12.46 5.13 -4.15
N GLU A 3 -11.69 4.45 -4.99
CA GLU A 3 -11.14 3.12 -4.74
C GLU A 3 -10.08 3.12 -3.64
N LEU A 4 -9.19 4.13 -3.62
CA LEU A 4 -8.21 4.27 -2.54
C LEU A 4 -8.88 4.57 -1.21
N ASP A 5 -9.91 5.42 -1.22
CA ASP A 5 -10.71 5.70 -0.02
C ASP A 5 -11.40 4.43 0.49
N LEU A 6 -11.94 3.60 -0.41
CA LEU A 6 -12.52 2.30 -0.06
C LEU A 6 -11.47 1.34 0.52
N ALA A 7 -10.29 1.23 -0.09
CA ALA A 7 -9.20 0.41 0.45
C ALA A 7 -8.81 0.84 1.88
N VAL A 8 -8.79 2.15 2.15
CA VAL A 8 -8.53 2.70 3.49
C VAL A 8 -9.64 2.34 4.47
N ILE A 9 -10.91 2.41 4.06
CA ILE A 9 -12.05 2.01 4.88
C ILE A 9 -11.94 0.52 5.25
N GLU A 10 -11.77 -0.37 4.26
CA GLU A 10 -11.67 -1.81 4.51
C GLU A 10 -10.45 -2.15 5.38
N PHE A 11 -9.32 -1.46 5.18
CA PHE A 11 -8.12 -1.63 6.01
C PHE A 11 -8.38 -1.22 7.46
N ASN A 12 -9.04 -0.07 7.69
CA ASN A 12 -9.36 0.42 9.03
C ASN A 12 -10.38 -0.48 9.76
N ASP A 13 -11.27 -1.13 9.01
CA ASP A 13 -12.20 -2.15 9.50
C ASP A 13 -11.52 -3.52 9.69
N GLN A 14 -10.20 -3.62 9.54
CA GLN A 14 -9.40 -4.84 9.64
C GLN A 14 -9.76 -5.93 8.62
N LYS A 15 -10.44 -5.57 7.52
CA LYS A 15 -10.70 -6.45 6.39
C LYS A 15 -9.52 -6.38 5.41
N PHE A 16 -8.38 -6.85 5.88
CA PHE A 16 -7.11 -6.68 5.18
C PHE A 16 -7.05 -7.41 3.83
N TYR A 17 -7.78 -8.53 3.68
CA TYR A 17 -7.90 -9.22 2.40
C TYR A 17 -8.67 -8.37 1.37
N ASP A 18 -9.81 -7.78 1.76
CA ASP A 18 -10.59 -6.92 0.86
C ASP A 18 -9.81 -5.66 0.48
N ALA A 19 -9.12 -5.05 1.44
CA ALA A 19 -8.20 -3.94 1.17
C ALA A 19 -7.06 -4.34 0.21
N HIS A 20 -6.51 -5.55 0.36
CA HIS A 20 -5.47 -6.09 -0.53
C HIS A 20 -5.95 -6.20 -1.97
N GLU A 21 -7.13 -6.78 -2.21
CA GLU A 21 -7.68 -6.95 -3.57
C GLU A 21 -7.88 -5.58 -4.25
N ILE A 22 -8.41 -4.58 -3.53
CA ILE A 22 -8.59 -3.22 -4.08
C ILE A 22 -7.24 -2.57 -4.39
N LEU A 23 -6.26 -2.71 -3.50
CA LEU A 23 -4.91 -2.18 -3.70
C LEU A 23 -4.17 -2.90 -4.86
N GLU A 24 -4.50 -4.16 -5.14
CA GLU A 24 -3.91 -4.90 -6.25
C GLU A 24 -4.38 -4.31 -7.59
N LEU A 25 -5.68 -4.04 -7.70
CA LEU A 25 -6.25 -3.37 -8.87
C LEU A 25 -5.59 -2.01 -9.10
N LEU A 26 -5.49 -1.19 -8.04
CA LEU A 26 -4.82 0.11 -8.10
C LEU A 26 -3.34 -0.02 -8.52
N TRP A 27 -2.62 -1.01 -8.00
CA TRP A 27 -1.23 -1.27 -8.38
C TRP A 27 -1.07 -1.71 -9.84
N GLN A 28 -2.00 -2.51 -10.36
CA GLN A 28 -2.00 -2.97 -11.74
C GLN A 28 -2.22 -1.82 -12.72
N GLU A 29 -3.11 -0.88 -12.37
CA GLU A 29 -3.46 0.30 -13.19
C GLU A 29 -2.53 1.50 -12.99
N ALA A 30 -1.72 1.50 -11.92
CA ALA A 30 -0.88 2.64 -11.56
C ALA A 30 0.18 2.99 -12.63
N PRO A 31 0.43 4.29 -12.86
CA PRO A 31 1.61 4.76 -13.56
C PRO A 31 2.90 4.21 -12.94
N GLN A 32 3.96 4.12 -13.74
CA GLN A 32 5.23 3.52 -13.31
C GLN A 32 5.86 4.25 -12.10
N GLU A 33 5.65 5.57 -12.01
CA GLU A 33 6.10 6.43 -10.92
C GLU A 33 5.36 6.16 -9.59
N GLU A 34 4.11 5.70 -9.64
CA GLU A 34 3.27 5.42 -8.47
C GLU A 34 3.25 3.93 -8.12
N ARG A 35 3.71 3.05 -9.00
CA ARG A 35 3.68 1.59 -8.80
C ARG A 35 4.33 1.15 -7.49
N ASN A 36 5.47 1.74 -7.11
CA ASN A 36 6.13 1.40 -5.85
C ASN A 36 5.30 1.81 -4.62
N PHE A 37 4.56 2.90 -4.71
CA PHE A 37 3.67 3.36 -3.65
C PHE A 37 2.54 2.34 -3.43
N TYR A 38 1.78 2.02 -4.47
CA TYR A 38 0.67 1.07 -4.36
C TYR A 38 1.15 -0.32 -3.99
N GLN A 39 2.28 -0.78 -4.54
CA GLN A 39 2.85 -2.07 -4.14
C GLN A 39 3.24 -2.08 -2.66
N GLY A 40 3.74 -0.95 -2.13
CA GLY A 40 4.03 -0.81 -0.71
C GLY A 40 2.78 -0.98 0.16
N LEU A 41 1.69 -0.27 -0.17
CA LEU A 41 0.41 -0.41 0.54
C LEU A 41 -0.17 -1.83 0.42
N LEU A 42 -0.13 -2.41 -0.79
CA LEU A 42 -0.58 -3.77 -1.08
C LEU A 42 0.11 -4.80 -0.19
N GLN A 43 1.44 -4.69 -0.03
CA GLN A 43 2.23 -5.57 0.82
C GLN A 43 1.90 -5.38 2.31
N ILE A 44 1.60 -4.16 2.75
CA ILE A 44 1.18 -3.90 4.13
C ILE A 44 -0.17 -4.57 4.41
N ALA A 45 -1.15 -4.41 3.53
CA ALA A 45 -2.45 -5.09 3.64
C ALA A 45 -2.29 -6.62 3.67
N ALA A 46 -1.52 -7.18 2.73
CA ALA A 46 -1.21 -8.61 2.70
C ALA A 46 -0.52 -9.09 3.99
N GLY A 47 0.41 -8.29 4.53
CA GLY A 47 1.12 -8.60 5.77
C GLY A 47 0.19 -8.67 6.99
N PHE A 48 -0.76 -7.75 7.10
CA PHE A 48 -1.76 -7.80 8.16
C PHE A 48 -2.76 -8.95 7.99
N TYR A 49 -3.14 -9.29 6.76
CA TYR A 49 -3.93 -10.49 6.49
C TYR A 49 -3.17 -11.76 6.92
N HIS A 50 -1.88 -11.88 6.59
CA HIS A 50 -1.04 -13.00 7.06
C HIS A 50 -0.99 -13.07 8.60
N LEU A 51 -0.95 -11.93 9.28
CA LEU A 51 -0.99 -11.89 10.75
C LEU A 51 -2.32 -12.43 11.29
N GLN A 52 -3.47 -12.09 10.69
CA GLN A 52 -4.78 -12.66 11.05
C GLN A 52 -4.83 -14.18 10.89
N GLN A 53 -4.11 -14.70 9.90
CA GLN A 53 -4.00 -16.14 9.63
C GLN A 53 -2.93 -16.86 10.49
N ASN A 54 -2.40 -16.20 11.54
CA ASN A 54 -1.31 -16.69 12.40
C ASN A 54 0.00 -16.99 11.65
N ASN A 55 0.22 -16.37 10.49
CA ASN A 55 1.45 -16.45 9.73
C ASN A 55 2.36 -15.25 10.03
N GLU A 56 2.92 -15.23 11.24
CA GLU A 56 3.77 -14.11 11.71
C GLU A 56 5.02 -13.88 10.86
N ASN A 57 5.63 -14.94 10.34
CA ASN A 57 6.84 -14.83 9.53
C ASN A 57 6.53 -14.17 8.18
N GLY A 58 5.45 -14.60 7.52
CA GLY A 58 4.98 -13.96 6.29
C GLY A 58 4.58 -12.51 6.52
N ALA A 59 3.89 -12.22 7.62
CA ALA A 59 3.53 -10.86 8.01
C ALA A 59 4.75 -9.94 8.15
N LYS A 60 5.78 -10.37 8.88
CA LYS A 60 7.02 -9.58 9.08
C LYS A 60 7.73 -9.27 7.77
N ILE A 61 7.83 -10.25 6.86
CA ILE A 61 8.46 -10.07 5.55
C ILE A 61 7.69 -9.03 4.74
N LEU A 62 6.38 -9.22 4.57
CA LEU A 62 5.55 -8.35 3.74
C LEU A 62 5.48 -6.93 4.28
N ILE A 63 5.32 -6.77 5.60
CA ILE A 63 5.30 -5.45 6.23
C ILE A 63 6.67 -4.76 6.07
N GLY A 64 7.77 -5.50 6.25
CA GLY A 64 9.12 -4.96 6.08
C GLY A 64 9.39 -4.46 4.65
N GLU A 65 9.03 -5.27 3.65
CA GLU A 65 9.15 -4.89 2.24
C GLU A 65 8.25 -3.71 1.88
N GLY A 66 7.00 -3.72 2.37
CA GLY A 66 6.06 -2.63 2.14
C GLY A 66 6.57 -1.29 2.69
N ILE A 67 7.08 -1.29 3.94
CA ILE A 67 7.71 -0.11 4.54
C ILE A 67 8.92 0.36 3.72
N TYR A 68 9.76 -0.57 3.27
CA TYR A 68 10.92 -0.24 2.44
C TYR A 68 10.50 0.45 1.14
N ARG A 69 9.47 -0.04 0.45
CA ARG A 69 8.96 0.59 -0.78
C ARG A 69 8.38 1.97 -0.54
N LEU A 70 7.57 2.12 0.51
CA LEU A 70 6.96 3.41 0.87
C LEU A 70 8.01 4.45 1.22
N LYS A 71 9.08 4.08 1.94
CA LYS A 71 10.21 4.99 2.24
C LYS A 71 10.99 5.42 1.00
N ASN A 72 11.07 4.57 -0.01
CA ASN A 72 11.80 4.83 -1.26
C ASN A 72 10.89 5.32 -2.39
N THR A 73 9.62 5.59 -2.10
CA THR A 73 8.72 6.24 -3.06
C THR A 73 9.04 7.73 -3.05
N PRO A 74 9.37 8.35 -4.20
CA PRO A 74 9.54 9.79 -4.25
C PRO A 74 8.22 10.46 -3.86
N ILE A 75 8.18 11.10 -2.70
CA ILE A 75 7.06 11.98 -2.35
C ILE A 75 7.12 13.12 -3.37
N VAL A 76 6.12 13.20 -4.25
CA VAL A 76 5.96 14.32 -5.19
C VAL A 76 5.51 15.55 -4.39
N ILE A 77 6.41 16.11 -3.57
CA ILE A 77 6.22 17.41 -2.90
C ILE A 77 6.98 18.54 -3.60
N TRP A 78 7.61 18.29 -4.76
CA TRP A 78 8.56 19.23 -5.37
C TRP A 78 8.20 19.73 -6.77
N THR A 79 6.93 19.93 -7.08
CA THR A 79 6.54 20.66 -8.32
C THR A 79 5.71 21.93 -8.09
N TRP A 80 5.27 22.24 -6.85
CA TRP A 80 4.40 23.41 -6.60
C TRP A 80 4.77 24.28 -5.40
N ILE A 81 5.92 24.05 -4.74
CA ILE A 81 6.38 24.91 -3.63
C ILE A 81 7.77 25.44 -3.99
N TRP A 82 7.82 26.39 -4.93
CA TRP A 82 8.70 27.59 -4.97
C TRP A 82 8.98 28.08 -6.41
N PRO A 83 8.23 29.09 -6.91
CA PRO A 83 8.78 30.18 -7.71
C PRO A 83 9.03 31.38 -6.76
N PRO A 84 10.24 31.96 -6.72
CA PRO A 84 10.73 32.84 -7.78
C PRO A 84 12.14 32.53 -8.31
#